data_AF-A0AAD8MYP2-F1
#
_entry.id   AF-A0AAD8MYP2-F1
#
_cell.length_a   1.000
_cell.length_b   1.000
_cell.length_c   1.000
_cell.angle_alpha   90.00
_cell.angle_beta   90.00
_cell.angle_gamma   90.00
#
_symmetry.space_group_name_H-M   'P 1'
#
loop_
_entity.id
_entity.type
_entity.pdbx_description
1 polymer ?
#
loop_
_entity_poly.entity_id
_entity_poly.type
_entity_poly.pdbx_seq_one_letter_code
_entity_poly.pdbx_strand_id
1 'polypeptide(L)'
;MTSNYTFMRRGTKTEPYLYVGDSLEMCPRDESFSIANDATVKDMEGADVSYVADLLKVPGFYKAVTDIIDGDKPTTEEFLENLAAVAAALEHVVAQVIDYINEKCITEL
;
A
#
# COMPACT_ATOMS: atom_id res chain seq x y z
N MET A 1 15.08 -24.94 -11.45
CA MET A 1 15.48 -23.95 -10.44
C MET A 1 14.44 -22.85 -10.44
N THR A 2 13.41 -23.01 -9.64
CA THR A 2 12.31 -22.04 -9.48
C THR A 2 12.64 -21.16 -8.28
N SER A 3 12.83 -19.87 -8.53
CA SER A 3 13.08 -18.87 -7.48
C SER A 3 11.83 -18.73 -6.61
N ASN A 4 11.95 -19.01 -5.31
CA ASN A 4 10.88 -18.96 -4.32
C ASN A 4 10.70 -17.58 -3.67
N TYR A 5 11.01 -16.51 -4.39
CA TYR A 5 10.76 -15.14 -3.91
C TYR A 5 9.67 -14.50 -4.75
N THR A 6 8.43 -14.95 -4.51
CA THR A 6 7.23 -14.24 -4.95
C THR A 6 6.84 -13.28 -3.83
N PHE A 7 7.51 -12.13 -3.76
CA PHE A 7 6.93 -10.98 -3.06
C PHE A 7 5.81 -10.47 -3.98
N MET A 8 4.59 -10.36 -3.46
CA MET A 8 3.31 -10.25 -4.20
C MET A 8 2.85 -11.58 -4.85
N ARG A 9 2.62 -12.61 -4.01
CA ARG A 9 1.97 -13.85 -4.44
C ARG A 9 0.50 -13.58 -4.74
N ARG A 10 0.08 -13.80 -5.99
CA ARG A 10 -1.31 -14.13 -6.32
C ARG A 10 -1.75 -15.31 -5.44
N GLY A 11 -2.71 -15.06 -4.53
CA GLY A 11 -3.58 -16.08 -3.94
C GLY A 11 -3.42 -16.37 -2.44
N THR A 12 -4.11 -15.59 -1.60
CA THR A 12 -5.14 -16.01 -0.62
C THR A 12 -5.99 -14.77 -0.30
N LYS A 13 -7.29 -14.92 -0.04
CA LYS A 13 -8.26 -13.83 0.28
C LYS A 13 -7.98 -13.08 1.60
N THR A 14 -6.74 -13.02 2.07
CA THR A 14 -6.40 -12.65 3.46
C THR A 14 -5.51 -11.44 3.61
N GLU A 15 -4.92 -10.92 2.53
CA GLU A 15 -4.07 -9.72 2.58
C GLU A 15 -4.65 -8.62 1.69
N PRO A 16 -4.67 -7.36 2.17
CA PRO A 16 -5.21 -6.24 1.39
C PRO A 16 -4.37 -6.03 0.11
N TYR A 17 -5.04 -6.03 -1.05
CA TYR A 17 -4.41 -5.70 -2.33
C TYR A 17 -4.36 -4.18 -2.53
N LEU A 18 -3.23 -3.68 -3.02
CA LEU A 18 -3.03 -2.27 -3.37
C LEU A 18 -3.17 -2.06 -4.88
N TYR A 19 -4.14 -1.26 -5.29
CA TYR A 19 -4.24 -0.72 -6.64
C TYR A 19 -3.37 0.52 -6.80
N VAL A 20 -2.67 0.64 -7.92
CA VAL A 20 -1.75 1.75 -8.17
C VAL A 20 -2.01 2.36 -9.54
N GLY A 21 -2.08 3.69 -9.58
CA GLY A 21 -2.13 4.46 -10.82
C GLY A 21 -1.84 5.93 -10.58
N ASP A 22 -1.40 6.65 -11.61
CA ASP A 22 -0.83 8.01 -11.48
C ASP A 22 -1.86 9.12 -11.20
N SER A 23 -3.16 8.80 -11.16
CA SER A 23 -4.23 9.76 -10.94
C SER A 23 -4.76 9.63 -9.51
N LEU A 24 -5.02 10.74 -8.82
CA LEU A 24 -5.64 10.73 -7.49
C LEU A 24 -7.09 10.24 -7.55
N GLU A 25 -7.87 10.76 -8.49
CA GLU A 25 -9.26 10.37 -8.70
C GLU A 25 -9.38 9.00 -9.37
N MET A 26 -10.51 8.32 -9.15
CA MET A 26 -10.82 7.01 -9.74
C MET A 26 -11.78 7.19 -10.92
N CYS A 27 -11.34 6.90 -12.14
CA CYS A 27 -12.28 6.85 -13.26
C CYS A 27 -13.02 5.49 -13.30
N PRO A 28 -14.15 5.35 -14.02
CA PRO A 28 -14.90 4.09 -14.06
C PRO A 28 -14.09 2.87 -14.54
N ARG A 29 -13.05 3.12 -15.36
CA ARG A 29 -12.13 2.07 -15.77
C ARG A 29 -11.25 1.62 -14.61
N ASP A 30 -10.66 2.55 -13.87
CA ASP A 30 -9.81 2.27 -12.72
C ASP A 30 -10.60 1.53 -11.64
N GLU A 31 -11.83 1.96 -11.38
CA GLU A 31 -12.77 1.31 -10.46
C GLU A 31 -13.03 -0.15 -10.89
N SER A 32 -13.32 -0.38 -12.17
CA SER A 32 -13.55 -1.74 -12.67
C SER A 32 -12.33 -2.65 -12.51
N PHE A 33 -11.12 -2.12 -12.67
CA PHE A 33 -9.87 -2.85 -12.44
C PHE A 33 -9.65 -3.12 -10.95
N SER A 34 -9.87 -2.11 -10.11
CA SER A 34 -9.78 -2.20 -8.65
C SER A 34 -10.68 -3.32 -8.10
N ILE A 35 -11.95 -3.33 -8.50
CA ILE A 35 -12.94 -4.36 -8.12
C ILE A 35 -12.53 -5.74 -8.65
N ALA A 36 -12.12 -5.84 -9.91
CA ALA A 36 -11.73 -7.11 -10.52
C ALA A 36 -10.50 -7.75 -9.85
N ASN A 37 -9.66 -6.96 -9.19
CA ASN A 37 -8.47 -7.42 -8.46
C ASN A 37 -8.65 -7.42 -6.94
N ASP A 38 -9.85 -7.16 -6.42
CA ASP A 38 -10.18 -7.15 -4.98
C ASP A 38 -9.28 -6.17 -4.18
N ALA A 39 -9.06 -4.97 -4.74
CA ALA A 39 -8.23 -3.97 -4.10
C ALA A 39 -8.91 -3.37 -2.86
N THR A 40 -8.13 -3.28 -1.79
CA THR A 40 -8.55 -2.68 -0.51
C THR A 40 -8.03 -1.25 -0.37
N VAL A 41 -6.91 -0.93 -1.00
CA VAL A 41 -6.25 0.37 -0.91
C VAL A 41 -5.84 0.86 -2.29
N LYS A 42 -5.80 2.18 -2.49
CA LYS A 42 -5.26 2.83 -3.68
C LYS A 42 -4.08 3.74 -3.33
N ASP A 43 -3.06 3.75 -4.17
CA ASP A 43 -2.01 4.78 -4.16
C ASP A 43 -1.53 5.14 -5.57
N MET A 44 -0.43 5.90 -5.69
CA MET A 44 0.14 6.34 -6.96
C MET A 44 1.60 5.89 -7.14
N GLU A 45 2.14 5.03 -6.26
CA GLU A 45 3.59 4.73 -6.25
C GLU A 45 3.94 3.29 -5.83
N GLY A 46 3.09 2.59 -5.08
CA GLY A 46 3.49 1.36 -4.37
C GLY A 46 3.92 0.22 -5.28
N ALA A 47 3.34 0.11 -6.48
CA ALA A 47 3.68 -0.90 -7.48
C ALA A 47 5.06 -0.61 -8.11
N ASP A 48 5.39 0.66 -8.33
CA ASP A 48 6.66 1.08 -8.91
C ASP A 48 7.81 0.88 -7.92
N VAL A 49 7.58 1.25 -6.66
CA VAL A 49 8.51 0.97 -5.56
C VAL A 49 8.73 -0.54 -5.44
N SER A 50 7.66 -1.33 -5.44
CA SER A 50 7.73 -2.79 -5.34
C SER A 50 8.48 -3.41 -6.52
N TYR A 51 8.29 -2.89 -7.72
CA TYR A 51 8.98 -3.36 -8.92
C TYR A 51 10.49 -3.16 -8.82
N VAL A 52 10.94 -1.96 -8.47
CA VAL A 52 12.38 -1.69 -8.29
C VAL A 52 12.96 -2.46 -7.09
N ALA A 53 12.20 -2.57 -6.00
CA ALA A 53 12.57 -3.33 -4.83
C ALA A 53 12.78 -4.82 -5.15
N ASP A 54 11.92 -5.42 -5.99
CA ASP A 54 12.13 -6.80 -6.45
C ASP A 54 13.36 -6.92 -7.37
N LEU A 55 13.63 -5.94 -8.25
CA LEU A 55 14.86 -5.96 -9.06
C LEU A 55 16.13 -5.95 -8.19
N LEU A 56 16.10 -5.21 -7.08
CA LEU A 56 17.24 -5.06 -6.17
C LEU A 56 17.23 -6.05 -4.99
N LYS A 57 16.18 -6.86 -4.86
CA LYS A 57 15.95 -7.78 -3.73
C LYS A 57 15.96 -7.09 -2.36
N VAL A 58 15.31 -5.93 -2.29
CA VAL A 58 15.08 -5.14 -1.07
C VAL A 58 13.60 -5.24 -0.67
N PRO A 59 13.24 -5.35 0.63
CA PRO A 59 11.84 -5.50 1.03
C PRO A 59 11.09 -4.17 1.24
N GLY A 60 9.83 -4.13 0.77
CA GLY A 60 8.66 -3.50 1.41
C GLY A 60 8.50 -1.97 1.44
N PHE A 61 7.25 -1.53 1.67
CA PHE A 61 6.83 -0.16 1.99
C PHE A 61 5.53 -0.19 2.82
N TYR A 62 5.12 0.95 3.39
CA TYR A 62 3.89 1.10 4.19
C TYR A 62 2.93 2.08 3.52
N LYS A 63 1.63 1.89 3.73
CA LYS A 63 0.56 2.78 3.25
C LYS A 63 -0.41 3.09 4.39
N ALA A 64 -0.78 4.36 4.53
CA ALA A 64 -1.85 4.81 5.41
C ALA A 64 -3.02 5.37 4.59
N VAL A 65 -4.24 5.10 5.03
CA VAL A 65 -5.47 5.53 4.35
C VAL A 65 -5.82 6.94 4.81
N THR A 66 -6.00 7.85 3.84
CA THR A 66 -6.30 9.28 4.08
C THR A 66 -7.72 9.64 3.65
N ASP A 67 -8.26 8.94 2.68
CA ASP A 67 -9.59 9.13 2.09
C ASP A 67 -10.25 7.79 1.80
N ILE A 68 -11.58 7.78 1.76
CA ILE A 68 -12.42 6.61 1.47
C ILE A 68 -13.06 6.82 0.09
N ILE A 69 -12.54 6.13 -0.92
CA ILE A 69 -12.90 6.33 -2.34
C ILE A 69 -14.38 6.02 -2.61
N ASP A 70 -14.95 5.04 -1.93
CA ASP A 70 -16.37 4.67 -2.01
C ASP A 70 -17.23 5.36 -0.92
N GLY A 71 -16.68 6.39 -0.27
CA GLY A 71 -17.35 7.22 0.72
C GLY A 71 -18.10 8.41 0.12
N ASP A 72 -18.73 9.19 1.00
CA ASP A 72 -19.58 10.31 0.61
C ASP A 72 -18.81 11.64 0.38
N LYS A 73 -17.55 11.73 0.81
CA LYS A 73 -16.73 12.94 0.71
C LYS A 73 -15.91 12.98 -0.60
N PRO A 74 -15.68 14.15 -1.20
CA PRO A 74 -14.75 14.26 -2.33
C PRO A 74 -13.32 13.84 -1.92
N THR A 75 -12.70 12.98 -2.72
CA THR A 75 -11.34 12.41 -2.50
C THR A 75 -10.34 13.45 -2.03
N THR A 76 -10.19 14.53 -2.81
CA THR A 76 -9.20 15.58 -2.55
C THR A 76 -9.46 16.32 -1.23
N GLU A 77 -10.73 16.53 -0.87
CA GLU A 77 -11.09 17.25 0.36
C GLU A 77 -10.82 16.40 1.59
N GLU A 78 -11.25 15.13 1.58
CA GLU A 78 -11.01 14.21 2.68
C GLU A 78 -9.52 13.90 2.86
N PHE A 79 -8.78 13.74 1.75
CA PHE A 79 -7.33 13.60 1.77
C PHE A 79 -6.68 14.77 2.52
N LEU A 80 -6.99 16.01 2.15
CA LEU A 80 -6.40 17.21 2.76
C LEU A 80 -6.83 17.40 4.22
N GLU A 81 -8.09 17.11 4.54
CA GLU A 81 -8.63 17.18 5.91
C GLU A 81 -7.89 16.21 6.84
N ASN A 82 -7.63 14.99 6.38
CA ASN A 82 -7.06 13.92 7.20
C ASN A 82 -5.53 13.86 7.16
N LEU A 83 -4.88 14.49 6.17
CA LEU A 83 -3.44 14.33 5.87
C LEU A 83 -2.56 14.49 7.10
N ALA A 84 -2.75 15.55 7.89
CA ALA A 84 -1.91 15.82 9.06
C ALA A 84 -2.06 14.74 10.15
N ALA A 85 -3.30 14.33 10.44
CA ALA A 85 -3.58 13.33 11.47
C ALA A 85 -3.08 11.95 11.07
N VAL A 86 -3.30 11.55 9.81
CA VAL A 86 -2.88 10.26 9.27
C VAL A 86 -1.37 10.20 9.11
N ALA A 87 -0.71 11.29 8.72
CA ALA A 87 0.76 11.36 8.67
C ALA A 87 1.38 11.17 10.07
N ALA A 88 0.80 11.80 11.11
CA ALA A 88 1.25 11.59 12.48
C ALA A 88 1.02 10.14 12.96
N ALA A 89 -0.09 9.52 12.57
CA ALA A 89 -0.34 8.11 12.86
C ALA A 89 0.66 7.20 12.14
N LEU A 90 0.98 7.48 10.87
CA LEU A 90 1.97 6.74 10.10
C LEU A 90 3.37 6.90 10.70
N GLU A 91 3.77 8.10 11.08
CA GLU A 91 5.03 8.37 11.78
C GLU A 91 5.15 7.50 13.04
N HIS A 92 4.10 7.47 13.86
CA HIS A 92 4.08 6.69 15.09
C HIS A 92 4.22 5.18 14.81
N VAL A 93 3.46 4.64 13.85
CA VAL A 93 3.52 3.22 13.48
C VAL A 93 4.89 2.87 12.90
N VAL A 94 5.47 3.71 12.04
CA VAL A 94 6.80 3.47 11.46
C VAL A 94 7.86 3.45 12.56
N ALA A 95 7.81 4.34 13.55
CA ALA A 95 8.72 4.30 14.69
C ALA A 95 8.61 2.98 15.47
N GLN A 96 7.38 2.52 15.76
CA GLN A 96 7.16 1.22 16.41
C GLN A 96 7.70 0.04 15.59
N VAL A 97 7.56 0.09 14.27
CA VAL A 97 8.06 -0.96 13.39
C VAL A 97 9.59 -0.95 13.32
N ILE A 98 10.23 0.23 13.29
CA ILE A 98 11.69 0.35 13.39
C ILE A 98 12.19 -0.27 14.70
N ASP A 99 11.55 0.09 15.82
CA ASP A 99 11.88 -0.48 17.14
C ASP A 99 11.65 -2.01 17.17
N TYR A 100 10.60 -2.50 16.50
CA TYR A 100 10.30 -3.93 16.42
C TYR A 100 11.32 -4.69 15.57
N ILE A 101 11.79 -4.12 14.46
CA ILE A 101 12.75 -4.73 13.53
C ILE A 101 14.18 -4.66 14.09
N ASN A 102 14.46 -3.68 14.97
CA ASN A 102 15.77 -3.55 15.58
C ASN A 102 16.22 -4.89 16.21
N GLU A 103 17.45 -5.30 15.92
CA GLU A 103 18.06 -6.57 16.36
C GLU A 103 17.44 -7.86 15.77
N LYS A 104 16.47 -7.78 14.84
CA LYS A 104 15.88 -8.94 14.16
C LYS A 104 16.41 -9.13 12.74
N CYS A 105 16.51 -10.39 12.34
CA CYS A 105 16.71 -10.82 10.95
C CYS A 105 15.36 -10.85 10.20
N ILE A 106 15.39 -10.76 8.87
CA ILE A 106 14.18 -10.85 8.02
C ILE A 106 13.39 -12.15 8.27
N THR A 107 14.06 -13.25 8.63
CA THR A 107 13.41 -14.53 8.94
C THR A 107 12.66 -14.54 10.27
N GLU A 108 12.84 -13.51 11.09
CA GLU A 108 12.17 -13.31 12.38
C GLU A 108 11.03 -12.28 12.29
N LEU A 109 10.79 -11.74 11.09
CA LEU A 109 9.68 -10.84 10.76
C LEU A 109 8.47 -11.61 10.23
#